data_AF-A0A951ISV8-F1
#
_entry.id   AF-A0A951ISV8-F1
#
_cell.length_a   1.000
_cell.length_b   1.000
_cell.length_c   1.000
_cell.angle_alpha   90.00
_cell.angle_beta   90.00
_cell.angle_gamma   90.00
#
_symmetry.space_group_name_H-M   'P 1'
#
loop_
_entity.id
_entity.type
_entity.pdbx_description
1 polymer ?
#
loop_
_entity_poly.entity_id
_entity_poly.type
_entity_poly.pdbx_seq_one_letter_code
_entity_poly.pdbx_strand_id
1 'polypeptide(L)'
;MNTPTHDFVTVEMRGLKAALVARAQTQRVSVSELVRSAVARDLGLSVASDPDCGELPPKAGRTASVKLSIRMTADEASQLVAGARAAGLSRGAYLAGLLANVPVLSDGGGRAEHIAALRVSSAELATLSRNIHRLTVLLRQANVEPARSYREMLDTLAGDVRCHLELAARALAELQPRSRGAGSTASPTK
;
A
#
# COMPACT_ATOMS: atom_id res chain seq x y z
N MET A 1 -8.75 -13.69 -9.85
CA MET A 1 -7.99 -14.74 -9.14
C MET A 1 -8.39 -14.68 -7.68
N ASN A 2 -9.23 -15.64 -7.26
CA ASN A 2 -9.85 -15.65 -5.94
C ASN A 2 -8.84 -16.18 -4.93
N THR A 3 -8.30 -15.31 -4.08
CA THR A 3 -7.54 -15.75 -2.91
C THR A 3 -8.45 -16.56 -1.99
N PRO A 4 -8.02 -17.71 -1.44
CA PRO A 4 -8.86 -18.44 -0.50
C PRO A 4 -9.17 -17.53 0.69
N THR A 5 -10.45 -17.35 1.00
CA THR A 5 -10.88 -16.66 2.22
C THR A 5 -10.56 -17.61 3.37
N HIS A 6 -9.49 -17.32 4.11
CA HIS A 6 -9.12 -18.13 5.27
C HIS A 6 -9.93 -17.63 6.47
N ASP A 7 -10.79 -18.47 7.02
CA ASP A 7 -11.50 -18.17 8.25
C ASP A 7 -10.57 -18.36 9.45
N PHE A 8 -10.42 -17.32 10.27
CA PHE A 8 -9.55 -17.33 11.44
C PHE A 8 -10.38 -17.19 12.72
N VAL A 9 -10.13 -18.10 13.67
CA VAL A 9 -10.66 -18.00 15.04
C VAL A 9 -9.49 -17.71 15.98
N THR A 10 -9.58 -16.62 16.74
CA THR A 10 -8.60 -16.31 17.80
C THR A 10 -9.11 -16.86 19.12
N VAL A 11 -8.40 -17.85 19.67
CA VAL A 11 -8.75 -18.50 20.94
C VAL A 11 -7.71 -18.17 22.00
N GLU A 12 -8.15 -17.74 23.18
CA GLU A 12 -7.27 -17.60 24.34
C GLU A 12 -6.96 -18.98 24.91
N MET A 13 -5.71 -19.43 24.79
CA MET A 13 -5.34 -20.81 25.12
C MET A 13 -5.16 -21.07 26.64
N ARG A 14 -5.18 -20.05 27.49
CA ARG A 14 -5.10 -20.13 28.98
C ARG A 14 -4.14 -21.22 29.52
N GLY A 15 -2.92 -21.29 28.96
CA GLY A 15 -1.88 -22.26 29.37
C GLY A 15 -1.74 -23.52 28.50
N LEU A 16 -2.70 -23.82 27.62
CA LEU A 16 -2.67 -25.03 26.76
C LEU A 16 -1.70 -24.95 25.58
N LYS A 17 -1.12 -23.78 25.29
CA LYS A 17 -0.27 -23.55 24.11
C LYS A 17 0.94 -24.49 24.08
N ALA A 18 1.62 -24.68 25.21
CA ALA A 18 2.82 -25.52 25.26
C ALA A 18 2.52 -26.99 24.96
N ALA A 19 1.45 -27.52 25.56
CA ALA A 19 0.98 -28.89 25.31
C ALA A 19 0.55 -29.09 23.84
N LEU A 20 -0.11 -28.09 23.26
CA LEU A 20 -0.54 -28.12 21.87
C LEU A 20 0.64 -28.14 20.89
N VAL A 21 1.67 -27.33 21.15
CA VAL A 21 2.90 -27.29 20.34
C VAL A 21 3.67 -28.60 20.46
N ALA A 22 3.82 -29.15 21.68
CA ALA A 22 4.48 -30.43 21.90
C ALA A 22 3.77 -31.56 21.14
N ARG A 23 2.43 -31.61 21.20
CA ARG A 23 1.64 -32.61 20.50
C ARG A 23 1.76 -32.50 18.97
N ALA A 24 1.78 -31.28 18.45
CA ALA A 24 1.98 -31.02 17.02
C ALA A 24 3.36 -31.51 16.54
N GLN A 25 4.40 -31.28 17.35
CA GLN A 25 5.76 -31.78 17.08
C GLN A 25 5.84 -33.31 17.10
N THR A 26 5.22 -33.98 18.09
CA THR A 26 5.17 -35.45 18.14
C THR A 26 4.47 -36.04 16.92
N GLN A 27 3.41 -35.39 16.44
CA GLN A 27 2.62 -35.83 15.29
C GLN A 27 3.16 -35.32 13.94
N ARG A 28 4.24 -34.53 13.93
CA ARG A 28 4.84 -33.89 12.74
C ARG A 28 3.84 -33.12 11.87
N VAL A 29 2.82 -32.52 12.48
CA VAL A 29 1.82 -31.68 11.80
C VAL A 29 1.90 -30.25 12.31
N SER A 30 1.35 -29.29 11.57
CA SER A 30 1.27 -27.91 12.05
C SER A 30 0.27 -27.77 13.22
N VAL A 31 0.50 -26.81 14.10
CA VAL A 31 -0.44 -26.51 15.20
C VAL A 31 -1.83 -26.17 14.65
N SER A 32 -1.90 -25.46 13.54
CA SER A 32 -3.16 -25.10 12.88
C SER A 32 -3.91 -26.30 12.33
N GLU A 33 -3.19 -27.26 11.75
CA GLU A 33 -3.76 -28.51 11.25
C GLU A 33 -4.25 -29.40 12.39
N LEU A 34 -3.46 -29.52 13.47
CA LEU A 34 -3.86 -30.26 14.67
C LEU A 34 -5.12 -29.67 15.30
N VAL A 35 -5.22 -28.34 15.40
CA VAL A 35 -6.42 -27.66 15.90
C VAL A 35 -7.60 -27.85 14.96
N ARG A 36 -7.41 -27.70 13.65
CA ARG A 36 -8.48 -27.87 12.66
C ARG A 36 -9.03 -29.29 12.68
N SER A 37 -8.17 -30.30 12.75
CA SER A 37 -8.55 -31.71 12.86
C SER A 37 -9.20 -32.06 14.20
N ALA A 38 -8.84 -31.37 15.29
CA ALA A 38 -9.53 -31.51 16.57
C ALA A 38 -10.93 -30.89 16.54
N VAL A 39 -11.06 -29.67 16.04
CA VAL A 39 -12.34 -28.95 15.90
C VAL A 39 -13.28 -29.68 14.95
N ALA A 40 -12.78 -30.15 13.81
CA ALA A 40 -13.59 -30.89 12.85
C ALA A 40 -14.13 -32.21 13.45
N ARG A 41 -13.29 -32.95 14.20
CA ARG A 41 -13.73 -34.16 14.91
C ARG A 41 -14.81 -33.86 15.95
N ASP A 42 -14.66 -32.79 16.73
CA ASP A 42 -15.64 -32.37 17.74
C ASP A 42 -16.98 -31.95 17.12
N LEU A 43 -16.92 -31.33 15.94
CA LEU A 43 -18.09 -30.94 15.15
C LEU A 43 -18.66 -32.08 14.28
N GLY A 44 -18.08 -33.28 14.33
CA GLY A 44 -18.53 -34.43 13.54
C GLY A 44 -18.24 -34.33 12.03
N LEU A 45 -17.32 -33.45 11.63
CA LEU A 45 -16.91 -33.22 10.24
C LEU A 45 -15.64 -34.04 9.93
N SER A 46 -15.73 -34.99 8.98
CA SER A 46 -14.57 -35.77 8.52
C SER A 46 -13.72 -34.94 7.55
N VAL A 47 -12.44 -34.72 7.87
CA VAL A 47 -11.52 -33.89 7.06
C VAL A 47 -10.78 -34.78 6.06
N ALA A 48 -11.20 -34.77 4.80
CA ALA A 48 -10.28 -35.04 3.70
C ALA A 48 -9.33 -33.85 3.60
N SER A 49 -8.04 -34.09 3.84
CA SER A 49 -7.02 -33.07 3.77
C SER A 49 -6.65 -32.81 2.32
N ASP A 50 -6.84 -31.60 1.83
CA ASP A 50 -6.04 -31.09 0.71
C ASP A 50 -4.83 -30.35 1.29
N PRO A 51 -3.59 -30.78 0.98
CA PRO A 51 -2.41 -30.00 1.26
C PRO A 51 -2.19 -29.06 0.08
N ASP A 52 -2.21 -27.75 0.33
CA ASP A 52 -1.32 -26.89 -0.45
C ASP A 52 -0.72 -25.81 0.45
N CYS A 53 0.35 -26.21 1.14
CA CYS A 53 1.33 -25.25 1.61
C CYS A 53 2.14 -24.79 0.40
N GLY A 54 1.61 -23.80 -0.30
CA GLY A 54 2.34 -23.02 -1.29
C GLY A 54 3.42 -22.19 -0.61
N GLU A 55 4.58 -22.79 -0.40
CA GLU A 55 5.82 -22.11 -0.02
C GLU A 55 6.28 -21.25 -1.23
N LEU A 56 5.89 -19.98 -1.23
CA LEU A 56 6.38 -19.02 -2.22
C LEU A 56 7.80 -18.56 -1.83
N PRO A 57 8.77 -18.55 -2.77
CA PRO A 57 10.16 -18.19 -2.48
C PRO A 57 10.29 -16.74 -2.02
N PRO A 58 11.25 -16.43 -1.14
CA PRO A 58 11.42 -15.10 -0.58
C PRO A 58 11.89 -14.11 -1.65
N LYS A 59 10.97 -13.25 -2.11
CA LYS A 59 11.32 -12.03 -2.86
C LYS A 59 12.16 -11.11 -1.97
N ALA A 60 13.34 -10.74 -2.47
CA ALA A 60 14.30 -9.85 -1.84
C ALA A 60 13.65 -8.55 -1.33
N GLY A 61 14.01 -8.15 -0.10
CA GLY A 61 13.69 -6.84 0.46
C GLY A 61 12.45 -6.76 1.36
N ARG A 62 11.86 -7.87 1.79
CA ARG A 62 10.71 -7.83 2.71
C ARG A 62 11.16 -7.44 4.11
N THR A 63 10.92 -6.19 4.49
CA THR A 63 10.86 -5.79 5.91
C THR A 63 9.99 -6.81 6.64
N ALA A 64 10.47 -7.33 7.77
CA ALA A 64 9.78 -8.39 8.50
C ALA A 64 8.37 -7.91 8.90
N SER A 65 7.34 -8.41 8.20
CA SER A 65 5.95 -8.06 8.48
C SER A 65 5.46 -8.86 9.69
N VAL A 66 5.02 -8.19 10.75
CA VAL A 66 4.44 -8.83 11.94
C VAL A 66 2.93 -8.94 11.79
N LYS A 67 2.36 -10.13 12.00
CA LYS A 67 0.91 -10.32 12.05
C LYS A 67 0.37 -9.77 13.36
N LEU A 68 -0.52 -8.78 13.26
CA LEU A 68 -1.16 -8.14 14.41
C LEU A 68 -2.64 -8.56 14.48
N SER A 69 -3.10 -8.95 15.67
CA SER A 69 -4.51 -9.20 15.96
C SER A 69 -5.05 -8.07 16.84
N ILE A 70 -5.97 -7.26 16.28
CA ILE A 70 -6.61 -6.13 16.96
C ILE A 70 -8.08 -6.47 17.19
N ARG A 71 -8.63 -6.17 18.37
CA ARG A 71 -10.07 -6.19 18.59
C ARG A 71 -10.64 -4.82 18.26
N MET A 72 -11.66 -4.80 17.42
CA MET A 72 -12.38 -3.61 17.00
C MET A 72 -13.88 -3.90 17.10
N THR A 73 -14.68 -2.87 17.28
CA THR A 73 -16.13 -2.96 17.07
C THR A 73 -16.43 -3.20 15.59
N ALA A 74 -17.64 -3.67 15.29
CA ALA A 74 -18.07 -3.89 13.90
C ALA A 74 -18.09 -2.59 13.08
N ASP A 75 -18.41 -1.46 13.72
CA ASP A 75 -18.42 -0.15 13.09
C ASP A 75 -17.01 0.32 12.73
N GLU A 76 -16.07 0.28 13.69
CA GLU A 76 -14.66 0.63 13.45
C GLU A 76 -14.03 -0.25 12.35
N ALA A 77 -14.33 -1.56 12.34
CA ALA A 77 -13.86 -2.46 11.29
C ALA A 77 -14.43 -2.10 9.91
N SER A 78 -15.69 -1.67 9.86
CA SER A 78 -16.34 -1.23 8.62
C SER A 78 -15.74 0.09 8.11
N GLN A 79 -15.51 1.05 9.00
CA GLN A 79 -14.83 2.31 8.69
C GLN A 79 -13.41 2.07 8.15
N LEU A 80 -12.65 1.14 8.76
CA LEU A 80 -11.32 0.77 8.28
C LEU A 80 -11.36 0.21 6.86
N VAL A 81 -12.32 -0.67 6.56
CA VAL A 81 -12.47 -1.24 5.21
C VAL A 81 -12.87 -0.17 4.20
N ALA A 82 -13.80 0.71 4.55
CA ALA A 82 -14.25 1.81 3.71
C ALA A 82 -13.09 2.78 3.41
N GLY A 83 -12.36 3.22 4.44
CA GLY A 83 -11.21 4.12 4.30
C GLY A 83 -10.08 3.51 3.47
N ALA A 84 -9.74 2.23 3.71
CA ALA A 84 -8.73 1.52 2.91
C ALA A 84 -9.13 1.42 1.43
N ARG A 85 -10.42 1.13 1.15
CA ARG A 85 -10.94 1.09 -0.23
C ARG A 85 -10.90 2.46 -0.89
N ALA A 86 -11.35 3.51 -0.22
CA ALA A 86 -11.32 4.87 -0.74
C ALA A 86 -9.88 5.33 -1.06
N ALA A 87 -8.90 4.95 -0.23
CA ALA A 87 -7.49 5.24 -0.46
C ALA A 87 -6.80 4.34 -1.51
N GLY A 88 -7.48 3.30 -2.00
CA GLY A 88 -6.92 2.29 -2.90
C GLY A 88 -5.80 1.46 -2.26
N LEU A 89 -5.88 1.20 -0.95
CA LEU A 89 -4.86 0.52 -0.16
C LEU A 89 -5.38 -0.80 0.42
N SER A 90 -4.45 -1.70 0.78
CA SER A 90 -4.80 -2.82 1.65
C SER A 90 -5.11 -2.32 3.06
N ARG A 91 -5.90 -3.07 3.83
CA ARG A 91 -6.24 -2.72 5.22
C ARG A 91 -4.98 -2.48 6.08
N GLY A 92 -3.97 -3.32 5.92
CA GLY A 92 -2.69 -3.20 6.62
C GLY A 92 -1.86 -1.99 6.18
N ALA A 93 -1.83 -1.68 4.88
CA ALA A 93 -1.15 -0.50 4.36
C ALA A 93 -1.85 0.80 4.79
N TYR A 94 -3.18 0.78 4.83
CA TYR A 94 -3.99 1.90 5.33
C TYR A 94 -3.75 2.14 6.82
N LEU A 95 -3.80 1.09 7.65
CA LEU A 95 -3.44 1.17 9.08
C LEU A 95 -2.01 1.68 9.30
N ALA A 96 -1.04 1.14 8.56
CA ALA A 96 0.35 1.57 8.65
C ALA A 96 0.51 3.05 8.26
N GLY A 97 -0.21 3.50 7.23
CA GLY A 97 -0.21 4.91 6.81
C GLY A 97 -0.86 5.84 7.83
N LEU A 98 -1.96 5.42 8.46
CA LEU A 98 -2.58 6.15 9.57
C LEU A 98 -1.62 6.28 10.77
N LEU A 99 -0.95 5.19 11.15
CA LEU A 99 0.06 5.19 12.23
C LEU A 99 1.26 6.08 11.91
N ALA A 100 1.60 6.22 10.62
CA ALA A 100 2.66 7.09 10.15
C ALA A 100 2.20 8.54 9.92
N ASN A 101 0.97 8.88 10.33
CA ASN A 101 0.35 10.19 10.20
C ASN A 101 0.43 10.74 8.76
N VAL A 102 0.19 9.88 7.77
CA VAL A 102 0.09 10.31 6.37
C VAL A 102 -1.13 11.22 6.24
N PRO A 103 -0.93 12.50 5.87
CA PRO A 103 -2.00 13.51 5.87
C PRO A 103 -3.22 13.08 5.05
N VAL A 104 -2.98 12.62 3.82
CA VAL A 104 -4.05 12.28 2.87
C VAL A 104 -4.96 11.12 3.30
N LEU A 105 -4.52 10.32 4.28
CA LEU A 105 -5.29 9.19 4.80
C LEU A 105 -6.17 9.58 6.00
N SER A 106 -5.85 10.70 6.66
CA SER A 106 -6.52 11.15 7.88
C SER A 106 -7.79 11.95 7.57
N ASP A 107 -7.84 12.61 6.41
CA ASP A 107 -8.95 13.49 6.00
C ASP A 107 -9.94 12.83 5.00
N GLY A 108 -9.89 11.49 4.89
CA GLY A 108 -10.99 10.74 4.29
C GLY A 108 -11.04 10.64 2.76
N GLY A 109 -9.91 10.67 2.02
CA GLY A 109 -9.90 10.09 0.66
C GLY A 109 -9.15 10.81 -0.46
N GLY A 110 -8.43 11.90 -0.21
CA GLY A 110 -7.76 12.67 -1.28
C GLY A 110 -6.64 11.94 -2.04
N ARG A 111 -6.26 10.71 -1.66
CA ARG A 111 -5.08 10.02 -2.21
C ARG A 111 -5.26 9.69 -3.68
N ALA A 112 -6.43 9.21 -4.05
CA ALA A 112 -6.75 8.89 -5.44
C ALA A 112 -6.75 10.15 -6.31
N GLU A 113 -7.30 11.26 -5.78
CA GLU A 113 -7.36 12.55 -6.46
C GLU A 113 -5.96 13.13 -6.71
N HIS A 114 -5.08 13.14 -5.71
CA HIS A 114 -3.69 13.60 -5.87
C HIS A 114 -2.93 12.78 -6.91
N ILE A 115 -3.10 11.45 -6.92
CA ILE A 115 -2.48 10.56 -7.93
C ILE A 115 -3.07 10.84 -9.32
N ALA A 116 -4.38 11.03 -9.42
CA ALA A 116 -5.05 11.35 -10.68
C ALA A 116 -4.56 12.70 -11.25
N ALA A 117 -4.47 13.73 -10.41
CA ALA A 117 -3.94 15.04 -10.78
C ALA A 117 -2.49 14.97 -11.27
N LEU A 118 -1.62 14.23 -10.56
CA LEU A 118 -0.25 13.99 -11.01
C LEU A 118 -0.18 13.28 -12.35
N ARG A 119 -1.04 12.28 -12.56
CA ARG A 119 -1.08 11.50 -13.80
C ARG A 119 -1.50 12.38 -14.98
N VAL A 120 -2.51 13.23 -14.80
CA VAL A 120 -2.94 14.20 -15.82
C VAL A 120 -1.80 15.15 -16.15
N SER A 121 -1.20 15.79 -15.15
CA SER A 121 -0.11 16.74 -15.37
C SER A 121 1.15 16.09 -15.99
N SER A 122 1.45 14.84 -15.62
CA SER A 122 2.53 14.06 -16.24
C SER A 122 2.24 13.75 -17.72
N ALA A 123 0.98 13.50 -18.08
CA ALA A 123 0.58 13.25 -19.46
C ALA A 123 0.68 14.52 -20.32
N GLU A 124 0.38 15.68 -19.74
CA GLU A 124 0.59 16.99 -20.37
C GLU A 124 2.08 17.24 -20.63
N LEU A 125 2.95 17.05 -19.63
CA LEU A 125 4.41 17.15 -19.80
C LEU A 125 4.95 16.17 -20.86
N ALA A 126 4.43 14.94 -20.90
CA ALA A 126 4.82 13.97 -21.92
C ALA A 126 4.44 14.44 -23.33
N THR A 127 3.29 15.09 -23.48
CA THR A 127 2.87 15.70 -24.75
C THR A 127 3.78 16.85 -25.14
N LEU A 128 4.10 17.73 -24.20
CA LEU A 128 4.99 18.86 -24.42
C LEU A 128 6.42 18.40 -24.78
N SER A 129 6.94 17.35 -24.15
CA SER A 129 8.21 16.71 -24.52
C SER A 129 8.22 16.19 -25.96
N ARG A 130 7.14 15.52 -26.40
CA ARG A 130 6.98 15.08 -27.79
C ARG A 130 6.93 16.25 -28.77
N ASN A 131 6.25 17.34 -28.41
CA ASN A 131 6.17 18.54 -29.23
C ASN A 131 7.54 19.22 -29.38
N ILE A 132 8.33 19.32 -28.31
CA ILE A 132 9.71 19.83 -28.36
C ILE A 132 10.60 18.95 -29.25
N HIS A 133 10.46 17.63 -29.14
CA HIS A 133 11.20 16.71 -30.01
C HIS A 133 10.83 16.91 -31.48
N ARG A 134 9.53 17.04 -31.78
CA ARG A 134 9.05 17.31 -33.15
C ARG A 134 9.56 18.66 -33.68
N LEU A 135 9.54 19.70 -32.85
CA LEU A 135 10.10 21.01 -33.19
C LEU A 135 11.60 20.90 -33.50
N THR A 136 12.36 20.18 -32.68
CA THR A 136 13.80 19.96 -32.90
C THR A 136 14.07 19.30 -34.26
N VAL A 137 13.23 18.34 -34.66
CA VAL A 137 13.32 17.70 -35.99
C VAL A 137 13.02 18.69 -37.12
N LEU A 138 11.97 19.51 -36.97
CA LEU A 138 11.61 20.53 -37.98
C LEU A 138 12.72 21.57 -38.17
N LEU A 139 13.27 22.09 -37.07
CA LEU A 139 14.36 23.05 -37.10
C LEU A 139 15.63 22.47 -37.75
N ARG A 140 15.94 21.20 -37.48
CA ARG A 140 17.06 20.49 -38.13
C ARG A 140 16.89 20.37 -39.65
N GLN A 141 15.66 20.29 -40.12
CA GLN A 141 15.33 20.22 -41.56
C GLN A 141 15.21 21.62 -42.21
N ALA A 142 15.51 22.70 -41.47
CA ALA A 142 15.26 24.08 -41.89
C ALA A 142 13.78 24.37 -42.26
N ASN A 143 12.85 23.57 -41.73
CA ASN A 143 11.41 23.72 -41.92
C ASN A 143 10.84 24.76 -40.94
N VAL A 144 11.08 26.04 -41.22
CA VAL A 144 10.74 27.15 -40.31
C VAL A 144 9.23 27.41 -40.25
N GLU A 145 8.51 27.33 -41.36
CA GLU A 145 7.06 27.61 -41.37
C GLU A 145 6.27 26.63 -40.46
N PRO A 146 6.45 25.30 -40.53
CA PRO A 146 5.81 24.38 -39.58
C PRO A 146 6.33 24.52 -38.14
N ALA A 147 7.54 25.07 -37.93
CA ALA A 147 8.09 25.29 -36.60
C ALA A 147 7.46 26.51 -35.90
N ARG A 148 6.97 27.50 -36.65
CA ARG A 148 6.34 28.72 -36.10
C ARG A 148 5.12 28.42 -35.22
N SER A 149 4.37 27.36 -35.52
CA SER A 149 3.19 26.97 -34.73
C SER A 149 3.51 26.53 -33.30
N TYR A 150 4.78 26.20 -32.99
CA TYR A 150 5.20 25.81 -31.65
C TYR A 150 5.60 27.00 -30.76
N ARG A 151 5.63 28.23 -31.29
CA ARG A 151 6.11 29.41 -30.57
C ARG A 151 5.28 29.70 -29.31
N GLU A 152 3.96 29.68 -29.42
CA GLU A 152 3.07 29.92 -28.27
C GLU A 152 3.26 28.87 -27.17
N MET A 153 3.50 27.60 -27.54
CA MET A 153 3.81 26.54 -26.57
C MET A 153 5.16 26.76 -25.86
N LEU A 154 6.17 27.29 -26.56
CA LEU A 154 7.45 27.64 -25.93
C LEU A 154 7.31 28.81 -24.96
N ASP A 155 6.41 29.76 -25.24
CA ASP A 155 6.17 30.91 -24.38
C ASP A 155 5.54 30.49 -23.03
N THR A 156 4.74 29.41 -23.00
CA THR A 156 4.12 28.89 -21.76
C THR A 156 4.93 27.79 -21.06
N LEU A 157 5.84 27.13 -21.77
CA LEU A 157 6.59 25.95 -21.32
C LEU A 157 7.16 26.06 -19.90
N ALA A 158 7.85 27.16 -19.59
CA ALA A 158 8.47 27.33 -18.27
C ALA A 158 7.42 27.43 -17.15
N GLY A 159 6.26 28.04 -17.44
CA GLY A 159 5.12 28.10 -16.53
C GLY A 159 4.50 26.72 -16.33
N ASP A 160 4.29 25.97 -17.41
CA ASP A 160 3.70 24.63 -17.37
C ASP A 160 4.55 23.66 -16.54
N VAL A 161 5.88 23.70 -16.72
CA VAL A 161 6.82 22.90 -15.91
C VAL A 161 6.78 23.33 -14.44
N ARG A 162 6.75 24.63 -14.14
CA ARG A 162 6.67 25.11 -12.75
C ARG A 162 5.37 24.67 -12.08
N CYS A 163 4.23 24.80 -12.77
CA CYS A 163 2.93 24.33 -12.29
C CYS A 163 2.95 22.82 -11.98
N HIS A 164 3.56 22.01 -12.87
CA HIS A 164 3.73 20.58 -12.60
C HIS A 164 4.57 20.31 -11.35
N LEU A 165 5.70 21.02 -11.19
CA LEU A 165 6.58 20.85 -10.04
C LEU A 165 5.89 21.24 -8.74
N GLU A 166 5.11 22.32 -8.73
CA GLU A 166 4.31 22.74 -7.57
C GLU A 166 3.23 21.71 -7.21
N LEU A 167 2.51 21.19 -8.21
CA LEU A 167 1.52 20.13 -8.03
C LEU A 167 2.17 18.86 -7.47
N ALA A 168 3.29 18.44 -8.04
CA ALA A 168 4.05 17.28 -7.59
C ALA A 168 4.56 17.47 -6.16
N ALA A 169 5.10 18.64 -5.82
CA ALA A 169 5.58 18.95 -4.47
C ALA A 169 4.45 18.87 -3.43
N ARG A 170 3.28 19.45 -3.72
CA ARG A 170 2.11 19.39 -2.84
C ARG A 170 1.64 17.96 -2.63
N ALA A 171 1.46 17.22 -3.71
CA ALA A 171 1.02 15.83 -3.62
C ALA A 171 2.04 14.92 -2.90
N LEU A 172 3.34 15.14 -3.10
CA LEU A 172 4.38 14.41 -2.35
C LEU A 172 4.32 14.75 -0.85
N ALA A 173 4.11 16.01 -0.48
CA ALA A 173 3.95 16.39 0.92
C ALA A 173 2.72 15.72 1.58
N GLU A 174 1.63 15.58 0.84
CA GLU A 174 0.39 14.93 1.30
C GLU A 174 0.51 13.39 1.38
N LEU A 175 1.35 12.79 0.52
CA LEU A 175 1.55 11.34 0.45
C LEU A 175 2.68 10.85 1.36
N GLN A 176 3.61 11.72 1.74
CA GLN A 176 4.72 11.34 2.59
C GLN A 176 4.24 11.06 4.01
N PRO A 177 4.77 10.00 4.66
CA PRO A 177 4.68 9.88 6.10
C PRO A 177 5.20 11.16 6.74
N ARG A 178 4.45 11.72 7.68
CA ARG A 178 5.03 12.69 8.60
C ARG A 178 5.99 11.89 9.44
N SER A 179 7.26 11.84 9.00
CA SER A 179 8.36 11.30 9.79
C SER A 179 8.13 11.77 11.21
N ARG A 180 8.06 10.82 12.14
CA ARG A 180 8.03 11.07 13.57
C ARG A 180 9.43 11.58 13.94
N GLY A 181 9.76 12.76 13.44
CA GLY A 181 11.08 13.34 13.46
C GLY A 181 11.25 14.20 14.71
N ALA A 182 12.46 14.08 15.28
CA ALA A 182 13.06 14.94 16.28
C ALA A 182 12.64 14.73 17.75
N GLY A 183 13.32 13.77 18.40
CA GLY A 183 14.00 14.07 19.66
C GLY A 183 13.22 13.96 20.96
N SER A 184 12.78 12.77 21.36
CA SER A 184 12.77 12.44 22.79
C SER A 184 14.20 12.12 23.23
N THR A 185 15.05 13.15 23.30
CA THR A 185 16.21 13.10 24.19
C THR A 185 15.75 13.66 25.53
N ALA A 186 14.99 12.85 26.26
CA ALA A 186 14.81 13.07 27.68
C ALA A 186 16.19 12.92 28.33
N SER A 187 16.84 14.05 28.61
CA SER A 187 18.04 14.08 29.43
C SER A 187 17.67 13.61 30.84
N PRO A 188 18.31 12.58 31.41
CA PRO A 188 18.18 12.30 32.82
C PRO A 188 19.04 13.32 33.57
N THR A 189 18.41 14.28 34.23
CA THR A 189 19.04 14.98 35.34
C THR A 189 18.85 14.14 36.58
N LYS A 190 19.90 13.43 37.00
CA LYS A 190 20.19 13.21 38.41
C LYS A 190 21.67 12.94 38.63
#